data_AF-A0A6D2W0E6-F1
#
_entry.id   AF-A0A6D2W0E6-F1
#
_cell.length_a   1.000
_cell.length_b   1.000
_cell.length_c   1.000
_cell.angle_alpha   90.00
_cell.angle_beta   90.00
_cell.angle_gamma   90.00
#
_symmetry.space_group_name_H-M   'P 1'
#
loop_
_entity.id
_entity.type
_entity.pdbx_description
1 polymer ?
#
loop_
_entity_poly.entity_id
_entity_poly.type
_entity_poly.pdbx_seq_one_letter_code
_entity_poly.pdbx_strand_id
1 'polypeptide(L)' 'MSANEDQEMELEALRSIYEGDESFRELSPVSFQYRIISCKAEYISEATGSSRS' A
#
# COMPACT_ATOMS: atom_id res chain seq x y z
N MET A 1 -6.88 -27.71 -3.47
CA MET A 1 -6.36 -26.45 -2.94
C MET A 1 -6.39 -26.60 -1.44
N SER A 2 -5.24 -26.91 -0.87
CA SER A 2 -5.06 -26.95 0.58
C SER A 2 -4.82 -25.51 1.07
N ALA A 3 -5.23 -25.21 2.30
CA ALA A 3 -5.03 -23.88 2.89
C ALA A 3 -3.55 -23.43 2.89
N ASN A 4 -2.62 -24.37 2.83
CA ASN A 4 -1.19 -24.10 2.77
C ASN A 4 -0.73 -23.70 1.36
N GLU A 5 -1.28 -24.31 0.32
CA GLU A 5 -1.00 -23.96 -1.08
C GLU A 5 -1.50 -22.55 -1.42
N ASP A 6 -2.69 -22.20 -0.93
CA ASP A 6 -3.28 -20.87 -1.16
C ASP A 6 -2.45 -19.78 -0.46
N GLN A 7 -1.95 -20.08 0.76
CA GLN A 7 -1.09 -19.15 1.50
C GLN A 7 0.27 -18.93 0.79
N GLU A 8 0.88 -19.98 0.26
CA GLU A 8 2.13 -19.86 -0.51
C GLU A 8 1.93 -19.04 -1.78
N MET A 9 0.81 -19.22 -2.47
CA MET A 9 0.47 -18.46 -3.68
C MET A 9 0.25 -16.97 -3.39
N GLU A 10 -0.43 -16.65 -2.28
CA GLU A 10 -0.60 -15.26 -1.84
C GLU A 10 0.75 -14.63 -1.46
N LEU A 11 1.64 -15.38 -0.79
CA LEU A 11 2.97 -14.92 -0.42
C LEU A 11 3.83 -14.59 -1.66
N GLU A 12 3.80 -15.45 -2.67
CA GLU A 12 4.48 -15.21 -3.95
C GLU A 12 3.94 -13.96 -4.65
N ALA A 13 2.62 -13.75 -4.64
CA ALA A 13 2.02 -12.54 -5.20
C ALA A 13 2.48 -11.27 -4.47
N LEU A 14 2.51 -11.28 -3.13
CA LEU A 14 2.99 -10.14 -2.34
C LEU A 14 4.46 -9.80 -2.64
N ARG A 15 5.32 -10.82 -2.72
CA ARG A 15 6.75 -10.61 -3.06
C ARG A 15 6.94 -10.03 -4.45
N SER A 16 6.09 -10.41 -5.41
CA SER A 16 6.10 -9.87 -6.77
C SER A 16 5.62 -8.41 -6.84
N ILE A 17 4.52 -8.08 -6.13
CA ILE A 17 3.96 -6.72 -6.10
C ILE A 17 4.94 -5.71 -5.48
N TYR A 18 5.64 -6.12 -4.42
CA TYR A 18 6.58 -5.27 -3.67
C TYR A 18 8.04 -5.54 -4.02
N GLU A 19 8.32 -6.16 -5.17
CA GLU A 19 9.69 -6.40 -5.63
C GLU A 19 10.44 -5.06 -5.78
N GLY A 20 11.53 -4.89 -5.04
CA GLY A 20 12.35 -3.68 -5.06
C GLY A 20 11.79 -2.49 -4.28
N ASP A 21 10.67 -2.62 -3.56
CA ASP A 21 10.14 -1.56 -2.69
C ASP A 21 10.77 -1.61 -1.30
N GLU A 22 11.66 -0.65 -1.00
CA GLU A 22 12.32 -0.51 0.30
C GLU A 22 11.36 -0.20 1.47
N SER A 23 10.13 0.22 1.16
CA SER A 23 9.08 0.47 2.15
C SER A 23 8.42 -0.81 2.63
N PHE A 24 8.56 -1.91 1.89
CA PHE A 24 8.01 -3.21 2.24
C PHE A 24 9.06 -4.12 2.88
N ARG A 25 8.68 -4.80 3.97
CA ARG A 25 9.54 -5.73 4.68
C ARG A 25 8.77 -6.95 5.15
N GLU A 26 9.22 -8.14 4.73
CA GLU A 26 8.74 -9.42 5.27
C GLU A 26 9.38 -9.68 6.64
N LEU A 27 8.55 -9.96 7.65
CA LEU A 27 8.99 -10.31 9.01
C LEU A 27 8.88 -11.81 9.27
N SER A 28 7.85 -12.45 8.72
CA SER A 28 7.60 -13.90 8.76
C SER A 28 6.68 -14.30 7.60
N PRO A 29 6.48 -15.61 7.34
CA PRO A 29 5.58 -16.09 6.27
C PRO A 29 4.12 -15.62 6.38
N VAL A 30 3.73 -15.08 7.53
CA VAL A 30 2.37 -14.56 7.81
C VAL A 30 2.39 -13.12 8.33
N SER A 31 3.53 -12.42 8.29
CA SER A 31 3.65 -11.09 8.87
C SER A 31 4.56 -10.19 8.05
N PHE A 32 4.02 -9.03 7.69
CA PHE A 32 4.67 -8.05 6.83
C PHE A 32 4.53 -6.65 7.42
N GLN A 33 5.47 -5.79 7.06
CA GLN A 33 5.48 -4.39 7.42
C GLN A 33 5.57 -3.55 6.15
N TYR A 34 4.72 -2.52 6.05
CA TYR A 34 4.78 -1.56 4.96
C TYR A 34 4.84 -0.13 5.50
N ARG A 35 5.80 0.67 5.00
CA ARG A 35 5.94 2.07 5.35
C ARG A 35 5.06 2.91 4.42
N ILE A 36 4.01 3.51 4.97
CA ILE A 36 3.19 4.47 4.25
C ILE A 36 4.03 5.73 4.03
N ILE A 37 4.49 5.96 2.80
CA ILE A 37 5.03 7.26 2.42
C ILE A 37 3.83 8.19 2.32
N SER A 38 3.78 9.17 3.22
CA SER A 38 2.73 10.17 3.28
C SER A 38 2.59 10.86 1.92
N CYS A 39 1.66 10.41 1.08
CA CYS A 39 1.03 11.27 0.09
C CYS A 39 0.40 12.38 0.92
N LYS A 40 0.97 13.59 0.88
CA LYS A 40 0.23 14.73 1.41
C LYS A 40 -1.10 14.71 0.67
N ALA A 41 -2.18 14.47 1.40
CA ALA A 41 -3.50 14.80 0.92
C ALA A 41 -3.49 16.32 0.78
N GLU A 42 -2.96 16.82 -0.34
CA GLU A 42 -3.31 18.14 -0.82
C GLU A 42 -4.77 18.02 -1.20
N TYR A 43 -5.63 18.17 -0.19
CA TYR A 43 -7.04 18.44 -0.37
C TYR A 43 -7.07 19.72 -1.20
N ILE A 44 -7.31 19.55 -2.50
CA ILE A 44 -7.40 20.65 -3.44
C ILE A 44 -8.64 21.44 -3.01
N SER A 45 -8.45 22.49 -2.19
CA SER A 45 -9.46 23.51 -1.97
C SER A 45 -9.52 24.38 -3.24
N GLU A 46 -10.06 23.80 -4.31
CA GLU A 46 -10.40 24.53 -5.53
C GLU A 46 -11.62 25.42 -5.23
N ALA A 47 -11.32 26.71 -5.07
CA ALA A 47 -12.11 27.85 -5.48
C ALA A 47 -13.66 27.71 -5.43
N THR A 48 -14.28 28.11 -4.32
CA THR A 48 -15.53 28.88 -4.41
C THR A 48 -15.18 30.34 -4.27
N GLY A 49 -15.07 31.02 -5.42
CA GLY A 49 -14.84 32.45 -5.49
C GLY A 49 -15.86 33.20 -4.65
N SER A 50 -15.37 33.85 -3.59
CA SER A 50 -16.10 34.90 -2.90
C SER A 50 -16.16 36.12 -3.83
N SER A 51 -17.09 36.13 -4.78
CA SER A 51 -17.53 37.39 -5.40
C SER A 51 -18.38 38.15 -4.38
N ARG A 52 -17.73 39.01 -3.60
CA ARG A 52 -18.41 40.15 -2.97
C ARG A 52 -18.60 41.21 -4.04
N SER A 53 -19.83 41.36 -4.50
CA SER A 53 -20.36 42.56 -5.14
C SER A 53 -21.87 42.59 -4.92
#